data_AF-A0A356B124-F1
#
_entry.id   AF-A0A356B124-F1
#
_cell.length_a   1.000
_cell.length_b   1.000
_cell.length_c   1.000
_cell.angle_alpha   90.00
_cell.angle_beta   90.00
_cell.angle_gamma   90.00
#
_symmetry.space_group_name_H-M   'P 1'
#
loop_
_entity.id
_entity.type
_entity.pdbx_description
1 polymer ?
#
loop_
_entity_poly.entity_id
_entity_poly.type
_entity_poly.pdbx_seq_one_letter_code
_entity_poly.pdbx_strand_id
1 'polypeptide(L)'
;KIIKIELIEFSQKPPVKWKDVEKLLLDNGAKKVIHIKAKKSIEDWFLKDFSGLCKYLRLPNSTTISGSNGVKKLENLFKKANRVYIIGGETTDFIGVLDMKKVMEEICCEIKPLCKELGVKCSGKLCKRNGSIKAKRG
;
A
#
# COMPACT_ATOMS: atom_id res chain seq x y z
N LYS A 1 7.72 18.24 13.44
CA LYS A 1 7.31 16.85 13.82
C LYS A 1 8.28 15.91 13.14
N ILE A 2 9.03 15.10 13.89
CA ILE A 2 9.85 14.03 13.32
C ILE A 2 8.97 12.77 13.28
N ILE A 3 8.86 12.12 12.12
CA ILE A 3 8.11 10.88 11.93
C ILE A 3 9.10 9.83 11.53
N LYS A 4 9.25 8.80 12.37
CA LYS A 4 10.07 7.62 12.08
C LYS A 4 9.15 6.52 11.57
N ILE A 5 9.48 5.95 10.41
CA ILE A 5 8.72 4.84 9.80
C ILE A 5 9.61 3.60 9.87
N GLU A 6 9.11 2.56 10.52
CA GLU A 6 9.78 1.26 10.59
C GLU A 6 9.02 0.28 9.68
N LEU A 7 9.73 -0.32 8.71
CA LEU A 7 9.19 -1.33 7.79
C LEU A 7 9.47 -2.71 8.37
N ILE A 8 8.42 -3.49 8.62
CA ILE A 8 8.53 -4.85 9.17
C ILE A 8 7.82 -5.79 8.20
N GLU A 9 8.52 -6.81 7.73
CA GLU A 9 7.95 -7.81 6.83
C GLU A 9 6.77 -8.54 7.49
N PHE A 10 5.62 -8.56 6.80
CA PHE A 10 4.44 -9.25 7.30
C PHE A 10 4.48 -10.72 6.87
N SER A 11 4.83 -11.63 7.79
CA SER A 11 4.68 -13.09 7.57
C SER A 11 3.33 -13.59 8.12
N GLN A 12 2.85 -14.77 7.69
CA GLN A 12 1.56 -15.32 8.17
C GLN A 12 1.52 -15.63 9.68
N LYS A 13 2.70 -15.73 10.31
CA LYS A 13 2.92 -15.74 11.76
C LYS A 13 4.16 -14.87 12.02
N PRO A 14 4.02 -13.54 12.00
CA PRO A 14 5.16 -12.71 12.32
C PRO A 14 5.56 -13.04 13.76
N PRO A 15 6.84 -13.33 14.06
CA PRO A 15 7.30 -13.45 15.45
C PRO A 15 7.28 -12.09 16.18
N VAL A 16 6.59 -11.10 15.60
CA VAL A 16 6.53 -9.72 16.06
C VAL A 16 5.36 -9.59 17.02
N LYS A 17 5.70 -9.49 18.30
CA LYS A 17 4.76 -9.11 19.34
C LYS A 17 4.53 -7.61 19.24
N TRP A 18 3.48 -7.19 18.54
CA TRP A 18 3.19 -5.77 18.29
C TRP A 18 3.10 -4.92 19.56
N LYS A 19 2.65 -5.51 20.68
CA LYS A 19 2.64 -4.85 21.99
C LYS A 19 4.05 -4.49 22.47
N ASP A 20 5.02 -5.37 22.24
CA ASP A 20 6.41 -5.14 22.65
C ASP A 20 7.05 -4.06 21.77
N VAL A 21 6.76 -4.07 20.46
CA VAL A 21 7.19 -3.02 19.53
C VAL A 21 6.60 -1.67 19.88
N GLU A 22 5.30 -1.61 20.17
CA GLU A 22 4.62 -0.37 20.58
C GLU A 22 5.21 0.17 21.88
N LYS A 23 5.39 -0.69 22.88
CA LYS A 23 6.03 -0.33 24.15
C LYS A 23 7.44 0.20 23.92
N LEU A 24 8.25 -0.48 23.10
CA LEU A 24 9.62 -0.04 22.80
C LEU A 24 9.63 1.34 22.13
N LEU A 25 8.75 1.60 21.16
CA LEU A 25 8.67 2.89 20.50
C LEU A 25 8.29 4.01 21.48
N LEU A 26 7.32 3.77 22.36
CA LEU A 26 6.90 4.72 23.40
C LEU A 26 8.01 4.96 24.42
N ASP A 27 8.67 3.91 24.91
CA ASP A 27 9.79 3.97 25.86
C ASP A 27 10.99 4.75 25.27
N ASN A 28 11.16 4.74 23.94
CA ASN A 28 12.16 5.53 23.21
C ASN A 28 11.68 6.94 22.82
N GLY A 29 10.60 7.43 23.43
CA GLY A 29 10.15 8.82 23.29
C GLY A 29 9.16 9.08 22.16
N ALA A 30 8.63 8.04 21.49
CA ALA A 30 7.51 8.24 20.57
C ALA A 30 6.28 8.72 21.35
N LYS A 31 5.69 9.84 20.93
CA LYS A 31 4.45 10.36 21.56
C LYS A 31 3.20 9.58 21.17
N LYS A 32 3.26 8.87 20.04
CA LYS A 32 2.14 8.15 19.44
C LYS A 32 2.65 7.09 18.48
N VAL A 33 2.03 5.92 18.49
CA VAL A 33 2.26 4.84 17.53
C VAL A 33 0.99 4.67 16.68
N ILE A 34 1.16 4.52 15.37
CA ILE A 34 0.05 4.32 14.42
C ILE A 34 0.39 3.16 13.51
N HIS A 35 -0.48 2.15 13.52
CA HIS A 35 -0.38 1.01 12.62
C HIS A 35 -1.09 1.32 11.32
N ILE A 36 -0.34 1.32 10.23
CA ILE A 36 -0.88 1.43 8.87
C ILE A 36 -0.67 0.09 8.20
N LYS A 37 -1.76 -0.53 7.74
CA LYS A 37 -1.71 -1.87 7.15
C LYS A 37 -2.35 -1.83 5.76
N ALA A 38 -1.58 -2.26 4.76
CA ALA A 38 -2.15 -2.63 3.47
C ALA A 38 -3.05 -3.86 3.64
N LYS A 39 -4.24 -3.87 3.04
CA LYS A 39 -5.21 -4.97 3.23
C LYS A 39 -4.63 -6.37 2.95
N LYS A 40 -3.79 -6.48 1.92
CA LYS A 40 -3.10 -7.73 1.54
C LYS A 40 -1.62 -7.49 1.31
N SER A 41 -1.26 -6.58 0.41
CA SER A 41 0.13 -6.26 0.05
C SER A 41 0.27 -4.83 -0.49
N ILE A 42 1.48 -4.27 -0.50
CA ILE A 42 1.73 -2.95 -1.09
C ILE A 42 1.60 -2.98 -2.62
N GLU A 43 1.81 -4.15 -3.22
CA GLU A 43 1.61 -4.40 -4.65
C GLU A 43 0.16 -4.12 -5.09
N ASP A 44 -0.81 -4.32 -4.20
CA ASP A 44 -2.20 -3.94 -4.47
C ASP A 44 -2.38 -2.42 -4.65
N TRP A 45 -1.50 -1.60 -4.04
CA TRP A 45 -1.48 -0.16 -4.22
C TRP A 45 -0.84 0.23 -5.56
N PHE A 46 0.25 -0.41 -5.97
CA PHE A 46 0.87 -0.15 -7.29
C PHE A 46 -0.10 -0.44 -8.44
N LEU A 47 -0.90 -1.50 -8.30
CA LEU A 47 -1.93 -1.86 -9.27
C LEU A 47 -3.03 -0.80 -9.46
N LYS A 48 -3.14 0.20 -8.57
CA LYS A 48 -4.07 1.32 -8.75
C LYS A 48 -3.73 2.19 -9.94
N ASP A 49 -2.44 2.27 -10.29
CA ASP A 49 -2.03 2.88 -11.55
C ASP A 49 -1.61 1.86 -12.61
N PHE A 50 -2.58 1.03 -13.02
CA PHE A 50 -2.36 0.03 -14.05
C PHE A 50 -1.83 0.59 -15.38
N SER A 51 -2.23 1.82 -15.75
CA SER A 51 -1.72 2.44 -16.98
C SER A 51 -0.24 2.79 -16.87
N GLY A 52 0.21 3.31 -15.73
CA GLY A 52 1.63 3.55 -15.45
C GLY A 52 2.44 2.25 -15.48
N LEU A 53 1.89 1.17 -14.91
CA LEU A 53 2.51 -0.17 -14.97
C LEU A 53 2.65 -0.68 -16.41
N CYS A 54 1.60 -0.59 -17.22
CA CYS A 54 1.65 -0.98 -18.62
C CYS A 54 2.70 -0.16 -19.38
N LYS A 55 2.76 1.16 -19.15
CA LYS A 55 3.77 2.04 -19.77
C LYS A 55 5.19 1.62 -19.37
N TYR A 56 5.45 1.37 -18.10
CA TYR A 56 6.75 0.91 -17.59
C TYR A 56 7.21 -0.38 -18.27
N LEU A 57 6.28 -1.32 -18.40
CA LEU A 57 6.52 -2.64 -18.96
C LEU A 57 6.43 -2.68 -20.49
N ARG A 58 6.12 -1.54 -21.14
CA ARG A 58 5.88 -1.43 -22.59
C ARG A 58 4.80 -2.41 -23.08
N LEU A 59 3.75 -2.56 -22.29
CA LEU A 59 2.59 -3.39 -22.58
C LEU A 59 1.41 -2.52 -23.02
N PRO A 60 0.50 -3.04 -23.87
CA PRO A 60 -0.71 -2.32 -24.23
C PRO A 60 -1.65 -2.18 -23.02
N ASN A 61 -2.38 -1.07 -22.92
CA ASN A 61 -3.35 -0.84 -21.83
C ASN A 61 -4.52 -1.85 -21.82
N SER A 62 -4.73 -2.59 -22.91
CA SER A 62 -5.67 -3.72 -23.00
C SER A 62 -5.17 -5.01 -22.34
N THR A 63 -3.95 -5.01 -21.78
CA THR A 63 -3.39 -6.18 -21.13
C THR A 63 -4.26 -6.65 -19.97
N THR A 64 -4.56 -7.96 -19.94
CA THR A 64 -5.32 -8.55 -18.83
C THR A 64 -4.46 -8.73 -17.58
N ILE A 65 -5.05 -8.51 -16.40
CA ILE A 65 -4.42 -8.80 -15.11
C ILE A 65 -4.96 -10.15 -14.61
N SER A 66 -4.07 -11.03 -14.15
CA SER A 66 -4.43 -12.32 -13.55
C SER A 66 -3.59 -12.60 -12.31
N GLY A 67 -4.15 -13.27 -11.30
CA GLY A 67 -3.44 -13.63 -10.07
C GLY A 67 -4.31 -13.51 -8.83
N SER A 68 -3.98 -14.29 -7.79
CA SER A 68 -4.75 -14.39 -6.55
C SER A 68 -4.53 -13.22 -5.57
N ASN A 69 -3.40 -12.53 -5.66
CA ASN A 69 -3.04 -11.37 -4.83
C ASN A 69 -2.19 -10.35 -5.61
N GLY A 70 -1.87 -9.20 -5.00
CA GLY A 70 -1.09 -8.13 -5.63
C GLY A 70 0.25 -8.60 -6.19
N VAL A 71 1.00 -9.37 -5.40
CA VAL A 71 2.29 -9.96 -5.81
C VAL A 71 2.15 -10.83 -7.06
N LYS A 72 1.22 -11.80 -7.05
CA LYS A 72 0.99 -12.69 -8.20
C LYS A 72 0.51 -11.95 -9.45
N LYS A 73 -0.26 -10.88 -9.27
CA LYS A 73 -0.67 -10.01 -10.38
C LYS A 73 0.52 -9.29 -11.00
N LEU A 74 1.43 -8.74 -10.21
CA LEU A 74 2.65 -8.12 -10.73
C LEU A 74 3.60 -9.15 -11.35
N GLU A 75 3.83 -10.31 -10.72
CA GLU A 75 4.63 -11.39 -11.31
C GLU A 75 4.11 -11.77 -12.71
N ASN A 76 2.80 -11.99 -12.85
CA ASN A 76 2.20 -12.35 -14.13
C ASN A 76 2.29 -11.21 -15.16
N LEU A 77 2.14 -9.96 -14.72
CA LEU A 77 2.24 -8.81 -15.61
C LEU A 77 3.68 -8.62 -16.13
N PHE A 78 4.69 -8.75 -15.26
CA PHE A 78 6.10 -8.67 -15.65
C PHE A 78 6.48 -9.81 -16.60
N LYS A 79 5.98 -11.04 -16.35
CA LYS A 79 6.18 -12.18 -17.27
C LYS A 79 5.67 -11.89 -18.67
N LYS A 80 4.52 -11.21 -18.82
CA LYS A 80 3.98 -10.81 -20.13
C LYS A 80 4.90 -9.85 -20.89
N ALA A 81 5.71 -9.07 -20.17
CA ALA A 81 6.74 -8.20 -20.74
C ALA A 81 8.11 -8.89 -20.89
N ASN A 82 8.17 -10.22 -20.74
CA ASN A 82 9.41 -11.00 -20.70
C ASN A 82 10.40 -10.51 -19.63
N ARG A 83 9.88 -10.11 -18.46
CA ARG A 83 10.65 -9.64 -17.31
C ARG A 83 10.29 -10.44 -16.05
N VAL A 84 11.16 -10.38 -15.06
CA VAL A 84 10.93 -10.95 -13.72
C VAL A 84 10.64 -9.82 -12.75
N TYR A 85 9.57 -9.95 -11.97
CA TYR A 85 9.31 -9.05 -10.84
C TYR A 85 10.17 -9.50 -9.65
N ILE A 86 11.01 -8.61 -9.12
CA ILE A 86 11.91 -8.88 -7.99
C ILE A 86 11.44 -8.04 -6.80
N ILE A 87 11.00 -8.70 -5.73
CA ILE A 87 10.65 -8.04 -4.47
C ILE A 87 11.94 -7.59 -3.78
N GLY A 88 11.98 -6.34 -3.30
CA GLY A 88 13.17 -5.77 -2.65
C GLY A 88 14.27 -5.32 -3.61
N GLY A 89 14.03 -5.34 -4.93
CA GLY A 89 14.93 -4.76 -5.92
C GLY A 89 14.87 -3.23 -5.94
N GLU A 90 15.77 -2.61 -6.71
CA GLU A 90 15.72 -1.17 -6.97
C GLU A 90 14.44 -0.81 -7.75
N THR A 91 13.72 0.20 -7.27
CA THR A 91 12.37 0.56 -7.77
C THR A 91 12.22 2.04 -8.08
N THR A 92 13.31 2.81 -8.12
CA THR A 92 13.30 4.26 -8.42
C THR A 92 12.59 4.55 -9.74
N ASP A 93 12.98 3.87 -10.81
CA ASP A 93 12.34 4.00 -12.13
C ASP A 93 10.88 3.52 -12.14
N PHE A 94 10.61 2.44 -11.41
CA PHE A 94 9.27 1.86 -11.29
C PHE A 94 8.30 2.82 -10.59
N ILE A 95 8.70 3.41 -9.47
CA ILE A 95 7.90 4.39 -8.74
C ILE A 95 7.80 5.69 -9.52
N GLY A 96 8.86 6.10 -10.23
CA GLY A 96 8.90 7.34 -11.01
C GLY A 96 7.88 7.44 -12.13
N VAL A 97 7.41 6.29 -12.66
CA VAL A 97 6.40 6.25 -13.73
C VAL A 97 4.97 6.06 -13.23
N LEU A 98 4.76 5.77 -11.94
CA LEU A 98 3.43 5.62 -11.36
C LEU A 98 2.82 6.98 -11.05
N ASP A 99 1.53 7.15 -11.35
CA ASP A 99 0.75 8.28 -10.87
C ASP A 99 0.45 8.11 -9.37
N MET A 100 1.38 8.56 -8.53
CA MET A 100 1.25 8.49 -7.08
C MET A 100 0.07 9.31 -6.57
N LYS A 101 -0.35 10.38 -7.26
CA LYS A 101 -1.55 11.13 -6.88
C LYS A 101 -2.79 10.25 -7.00
N LYS A 102 -2.93 9.55 -8.13
CA LYS A 102 -4.02 8.59 -8.36
C LYS A 102 -3.97 7.44 -7.35
N VAL A 103 -2.81 6.84 -7.12
CA VAL A 103 -2.64 5.78 -6.10
C VAL A 103 -3.14 6.28 -4.74
N MET A 104 -2.67 7.44 -4.30
CA MET A 104 -3.03 8.04 -3.01
C MET A 104 -4.53 8.39 -2.91
N GLU A 105 -5.15 8.86 -3.99
CA GLU A 105 -6.61 9.08 -4.06
C GLU A 105 -7.40 7.77 -3.83
N GLU A 106 -6.90 6.64 -4.37
CA GLU A 106 -7.55 5.34 -4.26
C GLU A 106 -7.32 4.63 -2.91
N ILE A 107 -6.12 4.74 -2.34
CA ILE A 107 -5.75 4.09 -1.06
C ILE A 107 -6.03 4.98 0.14
N CYS A 108 -6.56 6.19 -0.08
CA CYS A 108 -6.79 7.23 0.93
C CYS A 108 -7.38 6.71 2.26
N CYS A 109 -8.27 5.72 2.22
CA CYS A 109 -8.89 5.19 3.43
C CYS A 109 -7.97 4.28 4.25
N GLU A 110 -7.03 3.59 3.60
CA GLU A 110 -6.02 2.73 4.26
C GLU A 110 -4.96 3.59 4.96
N ILE A 111 -4.62 4.76 4.40
CA ILE A 111 -3.62 5.69 4.94
C ILE A 111 -4.23 6.88 5.71
N LYS A 112 -5.55 6.89 5.92
CA LYS A 112 -6.25 8.00 6.61
C LYS A 112 -5.66 8.36 7.97
N PRO A 113 -5.25 7.39 8.84
CA PRO A 113 -4.58 7.71 10.09
C PRO A 113 -3.31 8.54 9.90
N LEU A 114 -2.52 8.22 8.86
CA LEU A 114 -1.30 8.95 8.51
C LEU A 114 -1.61 10.36 8.01
N CYS A 115 -2.57 10.49 7.09
CA CYS A 115 -3.04 11.80 6.59
C CYS A 115 -3.41 12.74 7.75
N LYS A 116 -4.15 12.22 8.75
CA LYS A 116 -4.58 13.01 9.91
C LYS A 116 -3.40 13.52 10.72
N GLU A 117 -2.40 12.69 11.00
CA GLU A 117 -1.22 13.11 11.77
C GLU A 117 -0.34 14.13 11.04
N LEU A 118 -0.24 13.97 9.72
CA LEU A 118 0.51 14.86 8.85
C LEU A 118 -0.23 16.19 8.57
N GLY A 119 -1.50 16.33 8.97
CA GLY A 119 -2.32 17.49 8.64
C GLY A 119 -2.68 17.58 7.15
N VAL A 120 -2.59 16.48 6.43
CA VAL A 120 -2.87 16.42 4.98
C VAL A 120 -4.36 16.15 4.76
N LYS A 121 -4.99 16.98 3.92
CA LYS A 121 -6.36 16.76 3.47
C LYS A 121 -6.40 15.61 2.46
N CYS A 122 -6.60 14.41 2.98
CA CYS A 122 -6.92 13.23 2.19
C CYS A 122 -8.23 13.50 1.39
N SER A 123 -8.12 13.72 0.08
CA SER A 123 -9.22 14.11 -0.83
C SER A 123 -10.16 12.96 -1.23
N GLY A 124 -10.00 11.79 -0.60
CA GLY A 124 -10.53 10.49 -1.00
C GLY A 124 -11.95 10.51 -1.54
N LYS A 125 -12.07 10.45 -2.88
CA LYS A 125 -13.35 10.25 -3.58
C LYS A 125 -14.04 8.96 -3.11
N LEU A 126 -13.26 7.94 -2.68
CA LEU A 126 -13.76 6.64 -2.26
C LEU A 126 -14.11 6.53 -0.76
N CYS A 127 -13.55 7.36 0.12
CA CYS A 127 -13.84 7.25 1.56
C CYS A 127 -15.23 7.76 1.94
N LYS A 128 -15.91 8.47 1.04
CA LYS A 128 -17.30 8.91 1.21
C LYS A 128 -18.34 7.80 0.96
N ARG A 129 -17.97 6.68 0.33
CA ARG A 129 -18.92 5.62 -0.07
C ARG A 129 -19.22 4.56 1.00
N ASN A 130 -18.39 4.41 2.04
CA ASN A 130 -18.54 3.35 3.05
C ASN A 130 -19.18 3.82 4.37
N GLY A 131 -20.02 4.86 4.33
CA GLY A 131 -20.75 5.38 5.48
C GLY A 131 -22.06 4.64 5.84
N SER A 132 -22.30 3.43 5.30
CA SER A 132 -23.58 2.73 5.49
C SER A 132 -23.42 1.21 5.62
N ILE A 133 -22.67 0.74 6.62
CA ILE A 133 -22.90 -0.61 7.14
C ILE A 133 -23.39 -0.43 8.58
N LYS A 134 -24.71 -0.44 8.74
CA LYS A 134 -25.39 -0.43 10.04
C LYS A 134 -24.83 -1.57 10.88
N ALA A 135 -24.40 -1.23 12.09
CA ALA A 135 -24.15 -2.19 13.16
C ALA A 135 -25.43 -3.04 13.34
N LYS A 136 -25.35 -4.35 13.05
CA LYS A 136 -26.26 -5.31 13.65
C LYS A 136 -25.76 -5.53 15.08
N ARG A 137 -26.44 -4.91 16.04
CA ARG A 137 -26.40 -5.35 17.44
C ARG A 137 -27.06 -6.73 17.49
N GLY A 138 -26.37 -7.68 18.14
CA GLY A 138 -27.00 -8.90 18.65
C GLY A 138 -27.89 -8.60 19.85
#